data_AF-A0A7W1LGJ8-F1
#
_entry.id   AF-A0A7W1LGJ8-F1
#
_cell.length_a   1.000
_cell.length_b   1.000
_cell.length_c   1.000
_cell.angle_alpha   90.00
_cell.angle_beta   90.00
_cell.angle_gamma   90.00
#
_symmetry.space_group_name_H-M   'P 1'
#
loop_
_entity.id
_entity.type
_entity.pdbx_description
1 polymer ?
#
loop_
_entity_poly.entity_id
_entity_poly.type
_entity_poly.pdbx_seq_one_letter_code
_entity_poly.pdbx_strand_id
1 'polypeptide(L)'
;MAELKTAAAYLPTGDQPTAIAELTRSLRAGSRYQTLLGATGTGKTATMAWIIEEIQRPALVIAHNKTLAAQLCNEFREFFPTNSVEYFVSYYDYYQPEAYVPQADLYIEKDSSRNDDIDRLRHAATSNLLSRRDTVIVASVSCIYGLGSPEEYEKRVVFLTVGEETDRDVMLRKLIDIQYVR
;
A
#
# COMPACT_ATOMS: atom_id res chain seq x y z
N MET A 1 -18.79 4.15 5.84
CA MET A 1 -17.40 3.87 5.40
C MET A 1 -16.86 5.15 4.78
N ALA A 2 -15.61 5.52 5.03
CA ALA A 2 -15.02 6.72 4.43
C ALA A 2 -14.86 6.56 2.91
N GLU A 3 -15.06 7.65 2.17
CA GLU A 3 -14.94 7.72 0.71
C GLU A 3 -13.54 8.20 0.32
N LEU A 4 -13.02 7.69 -0.80
CA LEU A 4 -11.79 8.21 -1.41
C LEU A 4 -12.09 9.59 -1.99
N LYS A 5 -11.36 10.62 -1.57
CA LYS A 5 -11.66 12.00 -1.98
C LYS A 5 -10.39 12.76 -2.29
N THR A 6 -10.30 13.32 -3.50
CA THR A 6 -9.13 14.10 -3.87
C THR A 6 -9.20 15.53 -3.30
N ALA A 7 -8.04 16.15 -3.11
CA ALA A 7 -7.93 17.53 -2.69
C ALA A 7 -8.51 18.48 -3.74
N ALA A 8 -9.39 19.38 -3.31
CA ALA A 8 -10.03 20.38 -4.19
C ALA A 8 -9.05 21.42 -4.78
N ALA A 9 -7.77 21.38 -4.38
CA ALA A 9 -6.71 22.25 -4.89
C ALA A 9 -6.35 21.95 -6.36
N TYR A 10 -6.70 20.77 -6.88
CA TYR A 10 -6.37 20.33 -8.22
C TYR A 10 -7.65 20.05 -9.03
N LEU A 11 -7.66 20.47 -10.29
CA LEU A 11 -8.75 20.21 -11.23
C LEU A 11 -8.19 19.54 -12.50
N PRO A 12 -8.93 18.59 -13.11
CA PRO A 12 -8.56 18.01 -14.38
C PRO A 12 -8.47 19.08 -15.49
N THR A 13 -7.42 19.05 -16.29
CA THR A 13 -7.19 19.98 -17.41
C THR A 13 -6.72 19.26 -18.67
N GLY A 14 -6.80 19.93 -19.84
CA GLY A 14 -6.39 19.35 -21.12
C GLY A 14 -7.16 18.07 -21.45
N ASP A 15 -6.44 16.99 -21.76
CA ASP A 15 -7.03 15.69 -22.12
C ASP A 15 -7.44 14.84 -20.90
N GLN A 16 -7.12 15.28 -19.68
CA GLN A 16 -7.40 14.52 -18.45
C GLN A 16 -8.89 14.24 -18.25
N PRO A 17 -9.84 15.18 -18.42
CA PRO A 17 -11.27 14.90 -18.26
C PRO A 17 -11.76 13.76 -19.15
N THR A 18 -11.32 13.75 -20.42
CA THR A 18 -11.69 12.70 -21.38
C THR A 18 -11.12 11.35 -20.96
N ALA A 19 -9.83 11.30 -20.60
CA ALA A 19 -9.19 10.07 -20.15
C ALA A 19 -9.84 9.48 -18.89
N ILE A 20 -10.21 10.33 -17.93
CA ILE A 20 -10.93 9.92 -16.70
C ILE A 20 -12.29 9.34 -17.07
N ALA A 21 -13.08 10.05 -17.89
CA ALA A 21 -14.41 9.60 -18.28
C ALA A 21 -14.38 8.26 -19.03
N GLU A 22 -13.44 8.08 -19.96
CA GLU A 22 -13.30 6.85 -20.74
C GLU A 22 -12.88 5.66 -19.88
N LEU A 23 -11.84 5.82 -19.05
CA LEU A 23 -11.32 4.75 -18.21
C LEU A 23 -12.32 4.37 -17.12
N THR A 24 -12.94 5.35 -16.45
CA THR A 24 -13.95 5.10 -15.42
C THR A 24 -15.16 4.37 -16.00
N ARG A 25 -15.66 4.79 -17.16
CA ARG A 25 -16.78 4.12 -17.84
C ARG A 25 -16.43 2.67 -18.18
N SER A 26 -15.24 2.42 -18.72
CA SER A 26 -14.82 1.07 -19.08
C SER A 26 -14.60 0.17 -17.86
N LEU A 27 -14.06 0.71 -16.76
CA LEU A 27 -13.94 -0.02 -15.49
C LEU A 27 -15.31 -0.38 -14.92
N ARG A 28 -16.29 0.55 -14.95
CA ARG A 28 -17.69 0.30 -14.54
C ARG A 28 -18.38 -0.74 -15.43
N ALA A 29 -17.98 -0.84 -16.71
CA ALA A 29 -18.46 -1.88 -17.63
C ALA A 29 -17.83 -3.27 -17.39
N GLY A 30 -16.91 -3.41 -16.43
CA GLY A 30 -16.26 -4.68 -16.10
C GLY A 30 -15.03 -5.01 -16.94
N SER A 31 -14.52 -4.07 -17.76
CA SER A 31 -13.27 -4.28 -18.50
C SER A 31 -12.10 -4.45 -17.54
N ARG A 32 -11.45 -5.62 -17.59
CA ARG A 32 -10.37 -5.98 -16.67
C ARG A 32 -9.05 -5.28 -16.97
N TYR A 33 -8.73 -5.06 -18.24
CA TYR A 33 -7.45 -4.53 -18.68
C TYR A 33 -7.65 -3.25 -19.47
N GLN A 34 -6.99 -2.20 -19.04
CA GLN A 34 -7.05 -0.87 -19.64
C GLN A 34 -5.64 -0.29 -19.69
N THR A 35 -5.39 0.62 -20.62
CA THR A 35 -4.09 1.28 -20.76
C THR A 35 -4.28 2.78 -20.92
N LEU A 36 -3.70 3.56 -20.01
CA LEU A 36 -3.60 5.01 -20.14
C LEU A 36 -2.33 5.35 -20.94
N LEU A 37 -2.49 5.67 -22.22
CA LEU A 37 -1.38 6.14 -23.05
C LEU A 37 -1.11 7.62 -22.79
N GLY A 38 -0.44 7.94 -21.69
CA GLY A 38 -0.13 9.31 -21.29
C GLY A 38 1.32 9.71 -21.58
N ALA A 39 1.51 10.81 -22.31
CA ALA A 39 2.83 11.40 -22.52
C ALA A 39 3.49 11.84 -21.20
N THR A 40 4.81 12.06 -21.21
CA THR A 40 5.53 12.58 -20.04
C THR A 40 5.06 14.01 -19.76
N GLY A 41 4.83 14.34 -18.49
CA GLY A 41 4.38 15.67 -18.07
C GLY A 41 2.87 15.92 -18.16
N THR A 42 2.05 14.96 -18.62
CA THR A 42 0.58 15.15 -18.73
C THR A 42 -0.19 14.92 -17.43
N GLY A 43 0.50 14.76 -16.30
CA GLY A 43 -0.15 14.56 -15.00
C GLY A 43 -0.81 13.19 -14.80
N LYS A 44 -0.14 12.11 -15.24
CA LYS A 44 -0.67 10.72 -15.12
C LYS A 44 -1.08 10.34 -13.70
N THR A 45 -0.33 10.74 -12.68
CA THR A 45 -0.68 10.45 -11.28
C THR A 45 -2.00 11.09 -10.88
N ALA A 46 -2.20 12.37 -11.25
CA ALA A 46 -3.45 13.10 -10.99
C ALA A 46 -4.63 12.43 -11.71
N THR A 47 -4.47 12.09 -13.00
CA THR A 47 -5.46 11.33 -13.78
C THR A 47 -5.86 10.04 -13.06
N MET A 48 -4.90 9.27 -12.56
CA MET A 48 -5.18 8.04 -11.82
C MET A 48 -5.83 8.30 -10.46
N ALA A 49 -5.46 9.36 -9.74
CA ALA A 49 -6.10 9.74 -8.48
C ALA A 49 -7.60 10.06 -8.68
N TRP A 50 -7.95 10.85 -9.68
CA TRP A 50 -9.36 11.13 -10.00
C TRP A 50 -10.13 9.87 -10.45
N ILE A 51 -9.49 8.96 -11.19
CA ILE A 51 -10.11 7.67 -11.53
C ILE A 51 -10.37 6.83 -10.27
N ILE A 52 -9.43 6.81 -9.31
CA ILE A 52 -9.58 6.10 -8.04
C ILE A 52 -10.75 6.68 -7.23
N GLU A 53 -10.84 8.01 -7.14
CA GLU A 53 -11.98 8.72 -6.53
C GLU A 53 -13.30 8.39 -7.23
N GLU A 54 -13.38 8.43 -8.56
CA GLU A 54 -14.61 8.10 -9.29
C GLU A 54 -15.08 6.65 -9.10
N ILE A 55 -14.14 5.72 -8.88
CA ILE A 55 -14.42 4.29 -8.79
C ILE A 55 -14.68 3.82 -7.36
N GLN A 56 -14.22 4.55 -6.34
CA GLN A 56 -14.45 4.25 -4.91
C GLN A 56 -14.06 2.80 -4.53
N ARG A 57 -12.87 2.37 -4.97
CA ARG A 57 -12.29 1.05 -4.64
C ARG A 57 -10.89 1.23 -4.06
N PRO A 58 -10.48 0.42 -3.07
CA PRO A 58 -9.09 0.35 -2.67
C PRO A 58 -8.20 0.09 -3.87
N ALA A 59 -7.05 0.76 -3.94
CA ALA A 59 -6.17 0.74 -5.11
C ALA A 59 -4.76 0.28 -4.73
N LEU A 60 -4.18 -0.59 -5.56
CA LEU A 60 -2.78 -0.98 -5.49
C LEU A 60 -2.05 -0.39 -6.70
N VAL A 61 -1.08 0.48 -6.44
CA VAL A 61 -0.22 1.10 -7.45
C VAL A 61 1.15 0.42 -7.38
N ILE A 62 1.56 -0.25 -8.45
CA ILE A 62 2.82 -1.00 -8.48
C ILE A 62 3.87 -0.18 -9.25
N ALA A 63 4.99 0.11 -8.59
CA ALA A 63 6.15 0.77 -9.18
C ALA A 63 7.34 -0.19 -9.27
N HIS A 64 8.12 -0.07 -10.34
CA HIS A 64 9.23 -0.98 -10.62
C HIS A 64 10.49 -0.70 -9.78
N ASN A 65 10.55 0.42 -9.05
CA ASN A 65 11.69 0.79 -8.21
C ASN A 65 11.25 1.59 -6.98
N LYS A 66 12.09 1.60 -5.92
CA LYS A 66 11.78 2.27 -4.64
C LYS A 66 11.66 3.80 -4.79
N THR A 67 12.47 4.44 -5.64
CA THR A 67 12.46 5.90 -5.83
C THR A 67 11.14 6.39 -6.40
N LEU A 68 10.67 5.76 -7.48
CA LEU A 68 9.38 6.08 -8.10
C LEU A 68 8.23 5.73 -7.15
N ALA A 69 8.32 4.62 -6.42
CA ALA A 69 7.31 4.25 -5.42
C ALA A 69 7.18 5.35 -4.34
N ALA A 70 8.30 5.86 -3.83
CA ALA A 70 8.30 6.92 -2.82
C ALA A 70 7.71 8.23 -3.38
N GLN A 71 8.10 8.60 -4.61
CA GLN A 71 7.54 9.77 -5.30
C GLN A 71 6.02 9.65 -5.44
N LEU A 72 5.53 8.55 -6.00
CA LEU A 72 4.09 8.30 -6.18
C LEU A 72 3.36 8.30 -4.85
N CYS A 73 3.93 7.70 -3.80
CA CYS A 73 3.32 7.70 -2.47
C CYS A 73 3.13 9.11 -1.92
N ASN A 74 4.11 10.01 -2.13
CA ASN A 74 4.00 11.40 -1.70
C ASN A 74 2.98 12.17 -2.54
N GLU A 75 3.00 12.01 -3.87
CA GLU A 75 1.99 12.61 -4.75
C GLU A 75 0.57 12.15 -4.37
N PHE A 76 0.35 10.85 -4.13
CA PHE A 76 -0.96 10.35 -3.70
C PHE A 76 -1.37 10.85 -2.32
N ARG A 77 -0.44 11.12 -1.39
CA ARG A 77 -0.76 11.76 -0.10
C ARG A 77 -1.23 13.20 -0.27
N GLU A 78 -0.64 13.93 -1.21
CA GLU A 78 -1.11 15.28 -1.57
C GLU A 78 -2.49 15.24 -2.22
N PHE A 79 -2.75 14.26 -3.09
CA PHE A 79 -4.06 14.07 -3.70
C PHE A 79 -5.11 13.61 -2.70
N PHE A 80 -4.78 12.72 -1.75
CA PHE A 80 -5.73 12.12 -0.80
C PHE A 80 -5.38 12.45 0.66
N PRO A 81 -5.46 13.72 1.08
CA PRO A 81 -4.95 14.17 2.39
C PRO A 81 -5.72 13.59 3.58
N THR A 82 -6.94 13.10 3.38
CA THR A 82 -7.79 12.54 4.45
C THR A 82 -7.95 11.02 4.38
N ASN A 83 -7.43 10.37 3.34
CA ASN A 83 -7.53 8.91 3.16
C ASN A 83 -6.22 8.22 3.53
N SER A 84 -6.24 6.88 3.56
CA SER A 84 -5.06 6.08 3.88
C SER A 84 -4.23 5.87 2.62
N VAL A 85 -3.07 6.54 2.56
CA VAL A 85 -2.08 6.37 1.49
C VAL A 85 -0.81 5.74 2.06
N GLU A 86 -0.59 4.49 1.67
CA GLU A 86 0.32 3.57 2.33
C GLU A 86 1.47 3.17 1.42
N TYR A 87 2.62 2.87 2.03
CA TYR A 87 3.85 2.54 1.33
C TYR A 87 4.27 1.10 1.62
N PHE A 88 4.41 0.29 0.57
CA PHE A 88 4.68 -1.15 0.72
C PHE A 88 5.84 -1.62 -0.17
N VAL A 89 7.06 -1.56 0.36
CA VAL A 89 8.27 -2.03 -0.33
C VAL A 89 9.07 -3.00 0.54
N SER A 90 10.15 -3.55 0.00
CA SER A 90 11.09 -4.34 0.81
C SER A 90 11.64 -3.48 1.94
N TYR A 91 11.51 -4.01 3.16
CA TYR A 91 12.00 -3.47 4.41
C TYR A 91 13.46 -3.85 4.68
N TYR A 92 14.13 -4.49 3.71
CA TYR A 92 15.57 -4.68 3.74
C TYR A 92 16.28 -3.49 3.09
N ASP A 93 17.22 -2.89 3.81
CA ASP A 93 18.18 -1.92 3.28
C ASP A 93 19.29 -2.64 2.51
N TYR A 94 19.71 -3.80 3.04
CA TYR A 94 20.62 -4.72 2.39
C TYR A 94 20.09 -6.15 2.51
N TYR A 95 20.21 -6.94 1.45
CA TYR A 95 19.77 -8.33 1.44
C TYR A 95 20.66 -9.17 0.52
N GLN A 96 21.34 -10.15 1.11
CA GLN A 96 22.04 -11.22 0.42
C GLN A 96 21.26 -12.53 0.62
N PRO A 97 20.72 -13.14 -0.44
CA PRO A 97 20.08 -14.44 -0.32
C PRO A 97 21.12 -15.51 -0.01
N GLU A 98 20.68 -16.55 0.70
CA GLU A 98 21.43 -17.79 0.78
C GLU A 98 21.57 -18.40 -0.61
N ALA A 99 22.79 -18.77 -0.98
CA ALA A 99 23.06 -19.36 -2.29
C ALA A 99 24.24 -20.32 -2.24
N TYR A 100 24.25 -21.27 -3.16
CA TYR A 100 25.41 -22.12 -3.41
C TYR A 100 25.85 -21.92 -4.87
N VAL A 101 27.14 -21.67 -5.10
CA VAL A 101 27.75 -21.42 -6.40
C VAL A 101 28.59 -22.64 -6.80
N PRO A 102 28.06 -23.57 -7.61
CA PRO A 102 28.72 -24.86 -7.86
C PRO A 102 30.06 -24.75 -8.56
N GLN A 103 30.23 -23.75 -9.42
CA GLN A 103 31.47 -23.53 -10.19
C GLN A 103 32.68 -23.22 -9.30
N ALA A 104 32.43 -22.67 -8.11
CA ALA A 104 33.45 -22.26 -7.16
C ALA A 104 33.40 -23.06 -5.84
N ASP A 105 32.52 -24.07 -5.74
CA ASP A 105 32.23 -24.79 -4.49
C ASP A 105 32.03 -23.84 -3.31
N LEU A 106 31.29 -22.74 -3.54
CA LEU A 106 31.14 -21.64 -2.60
C LEU A 106 29.70 -21.60 -2.07
N TYR A 107 29.56 -21.77 -0.77
CA TYR A 107 28.34 -21.45 -0.04
C TYR A 107 28.36 -19.99 0.41
N ILE A 108 27.28 -19.26 0.11
CA ILE A 108 27.05 -17.87 0.47
C ILE A 108 25.94 -17.86 1.52
N GLU A 109 26.31 -17.48 2.74
CA GLU A 109 25.36 -17.33 3.84
C GLU A 109 24.38 -16.18 3.59
N LYS A 110 23.17 -16.34 4.11
CA LYS A 110 22.19 -15.26 4.17
C LYS A 110 22.68 -14.17 5.10
N ASP A 111 22.69 -12.94 4.60
CA ASP A 111 22.94 -11.74 5.39
C ASP A 111 21.93 -10.66 5.02
N SER A 112 21.45 -9.88 5.99
CA SER A 112 20.45 -8.86 5.73
C SER A 112 20.41 -7.80 6.81
N SER A 113 20.11 -6.56 6.41
CA SER A 113 19.82 -5.45 7.29
C SER A 113 18.39 -4.96 7.08
N ARG A 114 17.63 -4.80 8.17
CA ARG A 114 16.23 -4.37 8.17
C ARG A 114 16.12 -2.88 8.48
N ASN A 115 15.10 -2.26 7.91
CA ASN A 115 14.70 -0.89 8.15
C ASN A 115 13.37 -0.86 8.90
N ASP A 116 13.40 -0.48 10.17
CA ASP A 116 12.22 -0.50 11.05
C ASP A 116 11.15 0.49 10.62
N ASP A 117 11.53 1.62 10.00
CA ASP A 117 10.56 2.58 9.47
C ASP A 117 9.75 2.01 8.31
N ILE A 118 10.42 1.30 7.39
CA ILE A 118 9.72 0.63 6.29
C ILE A 118 8.86 -0.52 6.81
N ASP A 119 9.32 -1.25 7.82
CA ASP A 119 8.52 -2.32 8.43
C ASP A 119 7.24 -1.77 9.09
N ARG A 120 7.36 -0.66 9.82
CA ARG A 120 6.21 0.08 10.37
C ARG A 120 5.23 0.51 9.27
N LEU A 121 5.72 1.00 8.13
CA LEU A 121 4.86 1.39 7.00
C LEU A 121 4.15 0.19 6.36
N ARG A 122 4.81 -0.98 6.29
CA ARG A 122 4.17 -2.23 5.81
C ARG A 122 3.06 -2.71 6.75
N HIS A 123 3.28 -2.60 8.06
CA HIS A 123 2.26 -2.89 9.07
C HIS A 123 1.08 -1.92 8.97
N ALA A 124 1.33 -0.62 8.77
CA ALA A 124 0.28 0.36 8.52
C ALA A 124 -0.53 0.02 7.27
N ALA A 125 0.13 -0.34 6.17
CA ALA A 125 -0.53 -0.71 4.91
C ALA A 125 -1.52 -1.88 5.06
N THR A 126 -1.06 -2.96 5.70
CA THR A 126 -1.88 -4.18 5.91
C THR A 126 -2.99 -3.95 6.91
N SER A 127 -2.72 -3.24 8.02
CA SER A 127 -3.73 -2.89 9.03
C SER A 127 -4.83 -1.97 8.47
N ASN A 128 -4.46 -0.96 7.68
CA ASN A 128 -5.42 -0.05 7.07
C ASN A 128 -6.27 -0.75 6.01
N LEU A 129 -5.68 -1.61 5.18
CA LEU A 129 -6.47 -2.36 4.19
C LEU A 129 -7.57 -3.24 4.82
N LEU A 130 -7.33 -3.75 6.04
CA LEU A 130 -8.31 -4.58 6.76
C LEU A 130 -9.32 -3.76 7.57
N SER A 131 -8.95 -2.56 8.02
CA SER A 131 -9.81 -1.73 8.88
C SER A 131 -10.64 -0.68 8.14
N ARG A 132 -10.25 -0.29 6.92
CA ARG A 132 -10.94 0.74 6.12
C ARG A 132 -10.90 0.45 4.63
N ARG A 133 -11.84 1.06 3.89
CA ARG A 133 -12.02 0.83 2.44
C ARG A 133 -11.34 1.88 1.57
N ASP A 134 -11.05 3.05 2.11
CA ASP A 134 -10.44 4.19 1.44
C ASP A 134 -8.91 4.14 1.57
N THR A 135 -8.32 3.06 1.04
CA THR A 135 -6.88 2.79 1.10
C THR A 135 -6.27 2.73 -0.30
N VAL A 136 -5.20 3.48 -0.51
CA VAL A 136 -4.32 3.43 -1.69
C VAL A 136 -2.96 2.96 -1.23
N ILE A 137 -2.49 1.83 -1.77
CA ILE A 137 -1.17 1.27 -1.45
C ILE A 137 -0.25 1.51 -2.65
N VAL A 138 0.86 2.19 -2.44
CA VAL A 138 1.95 2.29 -3.42
C VAL A 138 3.01 1.25 -3.06
N ALA A 139 3.23 0.28 -3.94
CA ALA A 139 4.05 -0.88 -3.67
C ALA A 139 5.13 -1.12 -4.71
N SER A 140 6.20 -1.81 -4.30
CA SER A 140 7.10 -2.48 -5.25
C SER A 140 6.62 -3.91 -5.53
N VAL A 141 7.41 -4.69 -6.27
CA VAL A 141 7.20 -6.15 -6.41
C VAL A 141 7.18 -6.89 -5.07
N SER A 142 7.50 -6.25 -3.94
CA SER A 142 7.25 -6.86 -2.63
C SER A 142 5.79 -7.29 -2.42
N CYS A 143 4.82 -6.70 -3.12
CA CYS A 143 3.41 -7.07 -3.01
C CYS A 143 3.05 -8.45 -3.56
N ILE A 144 3.95 -9.11 -4.30
CA ILE A 144 3.77 -10.48 -4.79
C ILE A 144 4.56 -11.52 -3.97
N TYR A 145 5.28 -11.09 -2.93
CA TYR A 145 5.98 -11.99 -2.00
C TYR A 145 5.05 -12.45 -0.88
N GLY A 146 5.37 -13.62 -0.31
CA GLY A 146 4.58 -14.25 0.74
C GLY A 146 4.38 -13.36 1.97
N LEU A 147 3.14 -13.29 2.43
CA LEU A 147 2.72 -12.77 3.73
C LEU A 147 1.94 -13.88 4.45
N GLY A 148 1.74 -13.71 5.76
CA GLY A 148 0.81 -14.57 6.51
C GLY A 148 -0.62 -14.47 5.97
N SER A 149 -1.47 -15.46 6.30
CA SER A 149 -2.89 -15.43 5.91
C SER A 149 -3.57 -14.15 6.43
N PRO A 150 -4.34 -13.41 5.59
CA PRO A 150 -5.10 -12.25 6.03
C PRO A 150 -6.05 -12.56 7.20
N GLU A 151 -6.67 -13.75 7.19
CA GLU A 151 -7.60 -14.20 8.23
C GLU A 151 -6.89 -14.38 9.57
N GLU A 152 -5.66 -14.90 9.56
CA GLU A 152 -4.84 -15.04 10.76
C GLU A 152 -4.30 -13.69 11.25
N TYR A 153 -4.02 -12.77 10.32
CA TYR A 153 -3.61 -11.42 10.67
C TYR A 153 -4.77 -10.67 11.34
N GLU A 154 -5.98 -10.74 10.78
CA GLU A 154 -7.18 -10.11 11.32
C GLU A 154 -7.49 -10.58 12.75
N LYS A 155 -7.38 -11.89 13.03
CA LYS A 155 -7.54 -12.45 14.38
C LYS A 155 -6.53 -11.90 15.40
N ARG A 156 -5.40 -11.38 14.93
CA ARG A 156 -4.33 -10.80 15.76
C ARG A 156 -4.40 -9.27 15.83
N VAL A 157 -5.37 -8.64 15.19
CA VAL A 157 -5.61 -7.20 15.36
C VAL A 157 -6.43 -6.99 16.63
N VAL A 158 -5.90 -6.18 17.55
CA VAL A 158 -6.62 -5.80 18.77
C VAL A 158 -7.29 -4.45 18.54
N PHE A 159 -8.61 -4.47 18.38
CA PHE A 159 -9.43 -3.26 18.31
C PHE A 159 -9.77 -2.75 19.72
N LEU A 160 -9.72 -1.44 19.91
CA LEU A 160 -10.09 -0.77 21.15
C LEU A 160 -11.02 0.40 20.84
N THR A 161 -12.16 0.46 21.53
CA THR A 161 -13.13 1.57 21.37
C THR A 161 -13.28 2.35 22.67
N VAL A 162 -13.42 3.67 22.58
CA VAL A 162 -13.68 4.52 23.76
C VAL A 162 -15.02 4.10 24.39
N GLY A 163 -15.00 3.79 25.69
CA GLY A 163 -16.16 3.33 26.46
C GLY A 163 -16.28 1.81 26.58
N GLU A 164 -15.39 1.05 25.94
CA GLU A 164 -15.31 -0.41 26.12
C GLU A 164 -14.64 -0.75 27.45
N GLU A 165 -15.26 -1.64 28.23
CA GLU A 165 -14.70 -2.14 29.49
C GLU A 165 -13.93 -3.44 29.21
N THR A 166 -12.64 -3.46 29.56
CA THR A 166 -11.78 -4.62 29.37
C THR A 166 -10.84 -4.78 30.55
N ASP A 167 -10.59 -6.02 30.98
CA ASP A 167 -9.64 -6.30 32.03
C ASP A 167 -8.21 -5.97 31.55
N ARG A 168 -7.47 -5.21 32.36
CA ARG A 168 -6.12 -4.74 32.02
C ARG A 168 -5.17 -5.90 31.73
N ASP A 169 -5.21 -6.96 32.54
CA ASP A 169 -4.27 -8.07 32.43
C ASP A 169 -4.63 -8.97 31.24
N VAL A 170 -5.92 -9.10 30.91
CA VAL A 170 -6.37 -9.70 29.65
C VAL A 170 -5.85 -8.90 28.45
N MET A 171 -5.93 -7.57 28.50
CA MET A 171 -5.43 -6.72 27.43
C MET A 171 -3.91 -6.85 27.25
N LEU A 172 -3.15 -6.86 28.36
CA LEU A 172 -1.70 -7.05 28.32
C LEU A 172 -1.31 -8.41 27.72
N ARG A 173 -2.04 -9.49 28.07
CA ARG A 173 -1.80 -10.82 27.46
C ARG A 173 -2.06 -10.80 25.96
N LYS A 174 -3.18 -10.19 25.52
CA LYS A 174 -3.48 -10.05 24.10
C LYS A 174 -2.35 -9.34 23.34
N LEU A 175 -1.75 -8.28 23.91
CA LEU A 175 -0.62 -7.58 23.29
C LEU A 175 0.64 -8.46 23.20
N ILE A 176 0.94 -9.22 24.26
CA ILE A 176 2.07 -10.16 24.27
C ILE A 176 1.87 -11.26 23.21
N ASP A 177 0.65 -11.79 23.09
CA ASP A 177 0.31 -12.84 22.11
C ASP A 177 0.53 -12.39 20.65
N ILE A 178 0.48 -11.08 20.39
CA ILE A 178 0.72 -10.48 19.07
C ILE A 178 2.11 -9.86 18.93
N GLN A 179 3.07 -10.33 19.73
CA GLN A 179 4.49 -9.99 19.69
C GLN A 179 4.88 -8.57 20.12
N TYR A 180 4.02 -7.87 20.89
CA TYR A 180 4.47 -6.64 21.55
C TYR A 180 5.37 -6.99 22.75
N VAL A 181 6.46 -6.24 22.88
CA VAL A 181 7.38 -6.33 24.01
C VAL A 181 6.94 -5.32 25.08
N ARG A 182 6.99 -5.74 26.34
CA ARG A 182 6.65 -4.91 27.50
C ARG A 182 7.79 -3.94 27.86
#